data_AF-A0A2D6IKN6-F1
#
_entry.id   AF-A0A2D6IKN6-F1
#
_cell.length_a   1.000
_cell.length_b   1.000
_cell.length_c   1.000
_cell.angle_alpha   90.00
_cell.angle_beta   90.00
_cell.angle_gamma   90.00
#
_symmetry.space_group_name_H-M   'P 1'
#
loop_
_entity.id
_entity.type
_entity.pdbx_description
1 polymer ?
#
loop_
_entity_poly.entity_id
_entity_poly.type
_entity_poly.pdbx_seq_one_letter_code
_entity_poly.pdbx_strand_id
1 'polypeptide(L)'
;MRLKQSLSTLGITLGIVFENYRRRQTMSEKVNKIVTEKMIKLLEDGVIPWQRPWKSGRPQNFITKRPYRGINALITSPIVSGFECQDWLTAKQLNTLGFKLKENQKYTPIVFWGRGEKKVNGKDKKFAFTRFYKIFNKSQIENYETTWPPEEPIKPCGLCDECDGGNRCRELPDLEAYENEAQDIMDGYESRGGSLTSYGKGRAYYCPATDKIGMPSPGTFVNRPEFWSTQFHEVIHSTGHKNRLSRNLENVFGDHAYSEEELVAEMGSCFLMADLGIIDRTIVNSAGYIQSWLKKLKDNRKFLMQAAQRAEKACDYVRGESYNDKQT
;
A
#
# COMPACT_ATOMS: atom_id res chain seq x y z
N MET A 1 47.86 7.96 -49.39
CA MET A 1 47.12 8.99 -48.62
C MET A 1 45.58 8.83 -48.76
N ARG A 2 45.04 7.60 -48.64
CA ARG A 2 43.60 7.32 -48.57
C ARG A 2 43.38 6.02 -47.80
N LEU A 3 43.48 6.08 -46.47
CA LEU A 3 43.07 5.00 -45.55
C LEU A 3 42.96 5.45 -44.08
N LYS A 4 43.09 6.76 -43.78
CA LYS A 4 42.93 7.32 -42.43
C LYS A 4 41.69 8.21 -42.25
N GLN A 5 40.80 8.30 -43.25
CA GLN A 5 39.58 9.13 -43.18
C GLN A 5 38.26 8.34 -43.05
N SER A 6 38.32 7.01 -42.91
CA SER A 6 37.13 6.15 -42.84
C SER A 6 36.76 5.67 -41.43
N LEU A 7 37.58 5.95 -40.40
CA LEU A 7 37.35 5.44 -39.04
C LEU A 7 36.78 6.50 -38.08
N SER A 8 36.83 7.80 -38.42
CA SER A 8 36.26 8.86 -37.58
C SER A 8 34.74 8.97 -37.73
N THR A 9 34.17 8.68 -38.90
CA THR A 9 32.73 8.82 -39.15
C THR A 9 31.92 7.66 -38.55
N LEU A 10 32.49 6.45 -38.49
CA LEU A 10 31.88 5.28 -37.84
C LEU A 10 31.89 5.40 -36.31
N GLY A 11 32.96 5.95 -35.71
CA GLY A 11 33.05 6.19 -34.27
C GLY A 11 32.08 7.26 -33.77
N ILE A 12 31.82 8.31 -34.56
CA ILE A 12 30.87 9.36 -34.22
C ILE A 12 29.42 8.89 -34.40
N THR A 13 29.14 8.04 -35.40
CA THR A 13 27.79 7.50 -35.62
C THR A 13 27.43 6.44 -34.57
N LEU A 14 28.37 5.56 -34.17
CA LEU A 14 28.15 4.67 -33.02
C LEU A 14 28.09 5.45 -31.71
N GLY A 15 28.93 6.47 -31.51
CA GLY A 15 28.88 7.34 -30.35
C GLY A 15 27.53 8.04 -30.19
N ILE A 16 26.98 8.62 -31.26
CA ILE A 16 25.65 9.27 -31.24
C ILE A 16 24.51 8.26 -31.09
N VAL A 17 24.64 7.03 -31.61
CA VAL A 17 23.64 5.96 -31.40
C VAL A 17 23.72 5.38 -29.98
N PHE A 18 24.91 5.28 -29.38
CA PHE A 18 25.11 4.85 -27.99
C PHE A 18 24.79 5.95 -26.96
N GLU A 19 25.02 7.22 -27.28
CA GLU A 19 24.66 8.38 -26.44
C GLU A 19 23.13 8.61 -26.46
N ASN A 20 22.48 8.35 -27.59
CA ASN A 20 21.00 8.28 -27.69
C ASN A 20 20.41 6.97 -27.13
N TYR A 21 21.27 5.98 -26.84
CA TYR A 21 20.99 4.83 -25.98
C TYR A 21 21.31 5.12 -24.50
N ARG A 22 21.38 6.39 -24.07
CA ARG A 22 20.97 6.72 -22.71
C ARG A 22 19.53 6.26 -22.58
N ARG A 23 19.31 5.07 -21.98
CA ARG A 23 17.98 4.50 -21.67
C ARG A 23 17.05 5.64 -21.29
N ARG A 24 16.17 6.06 -22.21
CA ARG A 24 15.07 6.96 -21.85
C ARG A 24 14.31 6.21 -20.78
N GLN A 25 14.43 6.66 -19.54
CA GLN A 25 13.70 6.05 -18.44
C GLN A 25 12.23 6.01 -18.85
N THR A 26 11.68 4.81 -18.82
CA THR A 26 10.25 4.61 -19.04
C THR A 26 9.49 5.49 -18.04
N MET A 27 8.28 5.93 -18.40
CA MET A 27 7.45 6.69 -17.44
C MET A 27 7.26 5.91 -16.12
N SER A 28 7.29 4.57 -16.20
CA SER A 28 7.28 3.67 -15.04
C SER A 28 8.49 3.79 -14.14
N GLU A 29 9.69 3.82 -14.70
CA GLU A 29 10.88 4.05 -13.90
C GLU A 29 10.88 5.44 -13.25
N LYS A 30 10.33 6.45 -13.92
CA LYS A 30 10.22 7.81 -13.36
C LYS A 30 9.24 7.89 -12.19
N VAL A 31 8.06 7.29 -12.31
CA VAL A 31 7.08 7.31 -11.21
C VAL A 31 7.52 6.42 -10.05
N ASN A 32 8.06 5.23 -10.32
CA ASN A 32 8.67 4.39 -9.28
C ASN A 32 9.75 5.16 -8.54
N LYS A 33 10.59 5.92 -9.27
CA LYS A 33 11.60 6.80 -8.69
C LYS A 33 10.96 7.87 -7.79
N ILE A 34 9.98 8.63 -8.28
CA ILE A 34 9.29 9.68 -7.51
C ILE A 34 8.67 9.12 -6.22
N VAL A 35 7.95 8.00 -6.33
CA VAL A 35 7.29 7.36 -5.19
C VAL A 35 8.33 6.84 -4.20
N THR A 36 9.36 6.15 -4.68
CA THR A 36 10.43 5.61 -3.82
C THR A 36 11.20 6.73 -3.12
N GLU A 37 11.56 7.79 -3.83
CA GLU A 37 12.27 8.95 -3.23
C GLU A 37 11.43 9.62 -2.15
N LYS A 38 10.12 9.75 -2.38
CA LYS A 38 9.20 10.27 -1.37
C LYS A 38 9.12 9.38 -0.13
N MET A 39 9.05 8.06 -0.31
CA MET A 39 9.06 7.13 0.83
C MET A 39 10.40 7.12 1.58
N ILE A 40 11.52 7.16 0.85
CA ILE A 40 12.86 7.26 1.46
C ILE A 40 12.93 8.49 2.35
N LYS A 41 12.47 9.65 1.84
CA LYS A 41 12.46 10.88 2.63
C LYS A 41 11.63 10.75 3.91
N LEU A 42 10.41 10.21 3.82
CA LEU A 42 9.57 9.97 4.99
C LEU A 42 10.30 9.09 6.03
N LEU A 43 10.92 7.99 5.58
CA LEU A 43 11.67 7.08 6.44
C LEU A 43 12.92 7.75 7.06
N GLU A 44 13.62 8.61 6.31
CA GLU A 44 14.75 9.41 6.82
C GLU A 44 14.29 10.42 7.87
N ASP A 45 13.07 10.96 7.73
CA ASP A 45 12.41 11.83 8.72
C ASP A 45 11.80 11.03 9.90
N GLY A 46 12.01 9.70 9.95
CA GLY A 46 11.50 8.82 11.01
C GLY A 46 10.02 8.45 10.87
N VAL A 47 9.38 8.79 9.75
CA VAL A 47 7.97 8.50 9.45
C VAL A 47 7.88 7.23 8.60
N ILE A 48 7.16 6.22 9.08
CA ILE A 48 6.94 4.99 8.32
C ILE A 48 5.67 5.13 7.46
N PRO A 49 5.78 5.20 6.12
CA PRO A 49 4.64 5.58 5.25
C PRO A 49 3.47 4.58 5.25
N TRP A 50 3.74 3.33 5.59
CA TRP A 50 2.74 2.27 5.67
C TRP A 50 2.19 2.08 7.08
N GLN A 51 2.81 2.65 8.11
CA GLN A 51 2.23 2.67 9.45
C GLN A 51 1.20 3.80 9.51
N ARG A 52 -0.08 3.41 9.48
CA ARG A 52 -1.25 4.30 9.57
C ARG A 52 -1.39 5.31 8.44
N PRO A 53 -1.49 4.89 7.18
CA PRO A 53 -1.61 5.85 6.10
C PRO A 53 -2.95 6.62 6.18
N TRP A 54 -3.98 6.15 6.89
CA TRP A 54 -5.37 6.63 6.74
C TRP A 54 -6.11 6.95 8.06
N LYS A 55 -7.15 7.81 7.96
CA LYS A 55 -7.97 8.26 9.11
C LYS A 55 -9.35 7.59 9.24
N SER A 56 -9.93 7.05 8.18
CA SER A 56 -11.31 6.51 8.22
C SER A 56 -11.53 5.41 7.16
N GLY A 57 -10.48 4.66 6.81
CA GLY A 57 -10.51 3.64 5.75
C GLY A 57 -9.52 3.86 4.60
N ARG A 58 -9.49 2.96 3.60
CA ARG A 58 -8.61 3.14 2.44
C ARG A 58 -9.07 4.30 1.52
N PRO A 59 -8.16 5.05 0.87
CA PRO A 59 -8.51 6.05 -0.12
C PRO A 59 -9.09 5.34 -1.32
N GLN A 60 -10.03 5.99 -1.98
CA GLN A 60 -10.86 5.37 -3.01
C GLN A 60 -11.07 6.31 -4.17
N ASN A 61 -11.48 5.73 -5.29
CA ASN A 61 -12.01 6.54 -6.38
C ASN A 61 -13.36 7.13 -5.99
N PHE A 62 -13.51 8.44 -6.13
CA PHE A 62 -14.71 9.18 -5.73
C PHE A 62 -16.00 8.66 -6.39
N ILE A 63 -15.92 8.20 -7.64
CA ILE A 63 -17.09 7.77 -8.42
C ILE A 63 -17.36 6.29 -8.24
N THR A 64 -16.35 5.43 -8.44
CA THR A 64 -16.57 3.98 -8.38
C THR A 64 -16.62 3.45 -6.95
N LYS A 65 -16.21 4.27 -5.97
CA LYS A 65 -16.06 3.89 -4.55
C LYS A 65 -15.18 2.66 -4.34
N ARG A 66 -14.29 2.39 -5.31
CA ARG A 66 -13.32 1.30 -5.21
C ARG A 66 -12.08 1.81 -4.47
N PRO A 67 -11.69 1.16 -3.36
CA PRO A 67 -10.43 1.45 -2.69
C PRO A 67 -9.22 1.28 -3.61
N TYR A 68 -8.23 2.15 -3.45
CA TYR A 68 -6.93 1.93 -4.06
C TYR A 68 -6.21 0.76 -3.38
N ARG A 69 -5.38 0.08 -4.17
CA ARG A 69 -4.75 -1.19 -3.83
C ARG A 69 -3.24 -1.11 -3.97
N GLY A 70 -2.52 -1.93 -3.20
CA GLY A 70 -1.06 -2.03 -3.23
C GLY A 70 -0.40 -0.68 -3.06
N ILE A 71 0.56 -0.36 -3.93
CA ILE A 71 1.26 0.93 -3.82
C ILE A 71 0.33 2.13 -3.93
N ASN A 72 -0.77 2.03 -4.68
CA ASN A 72 -1.64 3.18 -4.90
C ASN A 72 -2.37 3.53 -3.60
N ALA A 73 -2.67 2.54 -2.76
CA ALA A 73 -3.20 2.76 -1.42
C ALA A 73 -2.23 3.62 -0.60
N LEU A 74 -0.93 3.29 -0.64
CA LEU A 74 0.11 4.07 0.04
C LEU A 74 0.28 5.45 -0.59
N ILE A 75 0.37 5.58 -1.90
CA ILE A 75 0.54 6.87 -2.60
C ILE A 75 -0.59 7.85 -2.26
N THR A 76 -1.83 7.35 -2.18
CA THR A 76 -3.04 8.15 -1.93
C THR A 76 -3.35 8.36 -0.45
N SER A 77 -2.52 7.81 0.44
CA SER A 77 -2.66 8.00 1.87
C SER A 77 -2.44 9.45 2.30
N PRO A 78 -3.08 9.94 3.36
CA PRO A 78 -2.73 11.20 4.01
C PRO A 78 -1.23 11.39 4.28
N ILE A 79 -0.54 10.39 4.84
CA ILE A 79 0.91 10.51 5.16
C ILE A 79 1.73 10.81 3.89
N VAL A 80 1.45 10.09 2.81
CA VAL A 80 2.23 10.22 1.59
C VAL A 80 1.71 11.38 0.76
N SER A 81 0.42 11.46 0.49
CA SER A 81 -0.14 12.48 -0.39
C SER A 81 -0.22 13.87 0.23
N GLY A 82 -0.35 13.96 1.55
CA GLY A 82 -0.64 15.20 2.29
C GLY A 82 -2.12 15.59 2.31
N PHE A 83 -3.02 14.78 1.72
CA PHE A 83 -4.45 15.07 1.69
C PHE A 83 -5.23 14.20 2.66
N GLU A 84 -6.06 14.85 3.48
CA GLU A 84 -6.88 14.19 4.49
C GLU A 84 -8.13 13.52 3.88
N CYS A 85 -8.67 14.08 2.79
CA CYS A 85 -9.82 13.50 2.12
C CYS A 85 -9.43 12.19 1.41
N GLN A 86 -10.26 11.15 1.56
CA GLN A 86 -10.00 9.83 0.99
C GLN A 86 -10.49 9.66 -0.45
N ASP A 87 -11.27 10.61 -0.96
CA ASP A 87 -11.86 10.55 -2.30
C ASP A 87 -10.91 11.15 -3.35
N TRP A 88 -10.68 10.41 -4.43
CA TRP A 88 -9.82 10.83 -5.54
C TRP A 88 -10.52 10.69 -6.89
N LEU A 89 -10.23 11.61 -7.79
CA LEU A 89 -10.77 11.67 -9.15
C LEU A 89 -9.65 11.58 -10.18
N THR A 90 -9.89 10.86 -11.27
CA THR A 90 -9.04 10.98 -12.47
C THR A 90 -9.26 12.32 -13.15
N ALA A 91 -8.26 12.80 -13.91
CA ALA A 91 -8.41 13.99 -14.74
C ALA A 91 -9.64 13.91 -15.68
N LYS A 92 -9.95 12.71 -16.19
CA LYS A 92 -11.13 12.47 -17.03
C LYS A 92 -12.43 12.67 -16.24
N GLN A 93 -12.54 12.09 -15.05
CA GLN A 93 -13.72 12.23 -14.18
C GLN A 93 -13.94 13.70 -13.79
N LEU A 94 -12.87 14.40 -13.42
CA LEU A 94 -12.92 15.83 -13.09
C LEU A 94 -13.52 16.66 -14.23
N ASN A 95 -13.01 16.46 -15.46
CA ASN A 95 -13.51 17.14 -16.65
C ASN A 95 -14.95 16.76 -16.99
N THR A 96 -15.31 15.47 -16.91
CA THR A 96 -16.67 14.98 -17.21
C THR A 96 -17.70 15.54 -16.23
N LEU A 97 -17.34 15.71 -14.96
CA LEU A 97 -18.21 16.27 -13.93
C LEU A 97 -18.24 17.80 -13.93
N GLY A 98 -17.41 18.45 -14.76
CA GLY A 98 -17.34 19.92 -14.83
C GLY A 98 -16.71 20.56 -13.59
N PHE A 99 -15.99 19.81 -12.76
CA PHE A 99 -15.30 20.36 -11.61
C PHE A 99 -14.09 21.18 -12.04
N LYS A 100 -13.82 22.27 -11.32
CA LYS A 100 -12.61 23.08 -11.48
C LYS A 100 -11.67 22.84 -10.31
N LEU A 101 -10.37 22.88 -10.57
CA LEU A 101 -9.36 22.79 -9.51
C LEU A 101 -9.05 24.17 -8.96
N LYS A 102 -8.77 24.24 -7.65
CA LYS A 102 -8.15 25.42 -7.04
C LYS A 102 -6.88 25.79 -7.82
N GLU A 103 -6.46 27.06 -7.76
CA GLU A 103 -5.28 27.52 -8.48
C GLU A 103 -4.02 26.74 -8.07
N ASN A 104 -3.13 26.51 -9.05
CA ASN A 104 -1.81 25.88 -8.87
C ASN A 104 -1.79 24.47 -8.27
N GLN A 105 -2.92 23.75 -8.30
CA GLN A 105 -2.99 22.37 -7.82
C GLN A 105 -2.22 21.39 -8.71
N LYS A 106 -1.44 20.50 -8.07
CA LYS A 106 -0.67 19.44 -8.75
C LYS A 106 -1.40 18.11 -8.66
N TYR A 107 -1.24 17.28 -9.69
CA TYR A 107 -1.76 15.92 -9.71
C TYR A 107 -0.89 14.98 -8.88
N THR A 108 -1.50 13.90 -8.38
CA THR A 108 -0.79 12.75 -7.83
C THR A 108 -0.72 11.63 -8.88
N PRO A 109 0.48 11.08 -9.19
CA PRO A 109 0.60 9.98 -10.14
C PRO A 109 0.30 8.64 -9.47
N ILE A 110 -0.61 7.86 -10.05
CA ILE A 110 -0.82 6.45 -9.68
C ILE A 110 -0.42 5.51 -10.82
N VAL A 111 -0.17 4.26 -10.46
CA VAL A 111 0.36 3.24 -11.37
C VAL A 111 -0.66 2.13 -11.54
N PHE A 112 -0.94 1.74 -12.78
CA PHE A 112 -1.82 0.62 -13.10
C PHE A 112 -1.05 -0.44 -13.86
N TRP A 113 -1.15 -1.70 -13.45
CA TRP A 113 -0.62 -2.83 -14.19
C TRP A 113 -1.76 -3.58 -14.86
N GLY A 114 -1.56 -3.90 -16.13
CA GLY A 114 -2.52 -4.69 -16.89
C GLY A 114 -1.83 -5.69 -17.79
N ARG A 115 -2.61 -6.62 -18.30
CA ARG A 115 -2.21 -7.52 -19.37
C ARG A 115 -2.91 -7.11 -20.65
N GLY A 116 -2.14 -6.99 -21.72
CA GLY A 116 -2.63 -6.73 -23.07
C GLY A 116 -2.37 -7.93 -23.97
N GLU A 117 -3.13 -7.98 -25.05
CA GLU A 117 -2.95 -8.95 -26.13
C GLU A 117 -2.69 -8.18 -27.42
N LYS A 118 -1.67 -8.57 -28.17
CA LYS A 118 -1.38 -8.02 -29.48
C LYS A 118 -1.05 -9.13 -30.45
N LYS A 119 -1.62 -9.08 -31.66
CA LYS A 119 -1.24 -9.97 -32.75
C LYS A 119 0.14 -9.58 -33.27
N VAL A 120 1.09 -10.51 -33.21
CA VAL A 120 2.43 -10.40 -33.79
C VAL A 120 2.61 -11.60 -34.72
N ASN A 121 2.77 -11.36 -36.02
CA ASN A 121 2.87 -12.40 -37.05
C ASN A 121 1.70 -13.40 -37.01
N GLY A 122 0.47 -12.92 -36.87
CA GLY A 122 -0.73 -13.75 -36.82
C GLY A 122 -0.94 -14.54 -35.52
N LYS A 123 0.00 -14.49 -34.56
CA LYS A 123 -0.13 -15.13 -33.23
C LYS A 123 -0.46 -14.10 -32.15
N ASP A 124 -1.38 -14.44 -31.26
CA ASP A 124 -1.69 -13.62 -30.10
C ASP A 124 -0.54 -13.68 -29.10
N LYS A 125 0.08 -12.53 -28.85
CA LYS A 125 1.13 -12.38 -27.85
C LYS A 125 0.59 -11.59 -26.67
N LYS A 126 0.53 -12.25 -25.52
CA LYS A 126 0.22 -11.62 -24.23
C LYS A 126 1.43 -10.83 -23.76
N PHE A 127 1.21 -9.62 -23.27
CA PHE A 127 2.25 -8.79 -22.68
C PHE A 127 1.71 -8.09 -21.43
N ALA A 128 2.58 -7.88 -20.44
CA ALA A 128 2.27 -7.02 -19.31
C ALA A 128 2.59 -5.57 -19.68
N PHE A 129 1.78 -4.63 -19.21
CA PHE A 129 2.04 -3.21 -19.36
C PHE A 129 1.80 -2.48 -18.05
N THR A 130 2.39 -1.30 -17.94
CA THR A 130 2.15 -0.36 -16.85
C THR A 130 1.65 0.96 -17.44
N ARG A 131 0.55 1.50 -16.91
CA ARG A 131 -0.01 2.80 -17.25
C ARG A 131 0.04 3.73 -16.06
N PHE A 132 0.02 5.02 -16.36
CA PHE A 132 -0.02 6.09 -15.38
C PHE A 132 -1.32 6.85 -15.52
N TYR A 133 -1.90 7.17 -14.38
CA TYR A 133 -3.04 8.05 -14.33
C TYR A 133 -2.71 9.24 -13.43
N LYS A 134 -3.13 10.42 -13.89
CA LYS A 134 -3.13 11.63 -13.08
C LYS A 134 -4.44 11.65 -12.31
N ILE A 135 -4.33 11.63 -10.99
CA ILE A 135 -5.47 11.77 -10.09
C ILE A 135 -5.34 13.04 -9.26
N PHE A 136 -6.48 13.56 -8.83
CA PHE A 136 -6.63 14.73 -8.00
C PHE A 136 -7.47 14.34 -6.80
N ASN A 137 -7.04 14.78 -5.63
CA ASN A 137 -7.81 14.61 -4.41
C ASN A 137 -9.04 15.53 -4.47
N LYS A 138 -10.18 15.07 -3.96
CA LYS A 138 -11.43 15.82 -3.94
C LYS A 138 -11.28 17.20 -3.25
N SER A 139 -10.42 17.30 -2.23
CA SER A 139 -10.12 18.56 -1.53
C SER A 139 -9.43 19.64 -2.39
N GLN A 140 -8.91 19.26 -3.56
CA GLN A 140 -8.27 20.17 -4.52
C GLN A 140 -9.28 20.89 -5.43
N ILE A 141 -10.56 20.51 -5.38
CA ILE A 141 -11.63 21.10 -6.20
C ILE A 141 -12.03 22.47 -5.64
N GLU A 142 -12.31 23.45 -6.52
CA GLU A 142 -12.87 24.74 -6.13
C GLU A 142 -14.15 24.56 -5.32
N ASN A 143 -14.36 25.42 -4.31
CA ASN A 143 -15.55 25.37 -3.45
C ASN A 143 -15.74 24.04 -2.69
N TYR A 144 -14.70 23.19 -2.58
CA TYR A 144 -14.76 21.89 -1.90
C TYR A 144 -15.42 22.00 -0.53
N GLU A 145 -15.02 22.97 0.29
CA GLU A 145 -15.51 23.15 1.66
C GLU A 145 -16.98 23.55 1.72
N THR A 146 -17.53 24.13 0.64
CA THR A 146 -18.94 24.52 0.56
C THR A 146 -19.80 23.46 -0.12
N THR A 147 -19.25 22.74 -1.10
CA THR A 147 -19.95 21.67 -1.82
C THR A 147 -19.97 20.37 -1.01
N TRP A 148 -18.91 20.13 -0.25
CA TRP A 148 -18.77 19.03 0.70
C TRP A 148 -18.29 19.60 2.03
N PRO A 149 -19.20 20.24 2.79
CA PRO A 149 -18.86 20.70 4.11
C PRO A 149 -18.30 19.54 4.93
N PRO A 150 -17.28 19.79 5.78
CA PRO A 150 -16.85 18.77 6.73
C PRO A 150 -18.06 18.30 7.52
N GLU A 151 -18.12 17.00 7.79
CA GLU A 151 -19.13 16.47 8.71
C GLU A 151 -19.08 17.28 10.01
N GLU A 152 -20.26 17.68 10.50
CA GLU A 152 -20.31 18.52 11.70
C GLU A 152 -19.55 17.83 12.83
N PRO A 153 -18.70 18.55 13.59
CA PRO A 153 -18.08 17.99 14.77
C PRO A 153 -19.19 17.47 15.66
N ILE A 154 -19.08 16.19 16.06
CA ILE A 154 -20.07 15.53 16.91
C ILE A 154 -20.32 16.43 18.13
N LYS A 155 -21.58 16.83 18.30
CA LYS A 155 -22.00 17.68 19.41
C LYS A 155 -21.60 16.97 20.71
N PRO A 156 -20.91 17.63 21.66
CA PRO A 156 -20.55 17.00 22.92
C PRO A 156 -21.82 16.42 23.55
N CYS A 157 -21.76 15.15 23.95
CA CYS A 157 -22.96 14.36 24.30
C CYS A 157 -23.74 14.92 25.50
N GLY A 158 -23.21 15.92 26.22
CA GLY A 158 -23.88 16.61 27.31
C GLY A 158 -24.19 15.72 28.52
N LEU A 159 -23.70 14.48 28.53
CA LEU A 159 -24.06 13.42 29.47
C LEU A 159 -22.87 12.83 30.24
N CYS A 160 -21.63 13.28 29.98
CA CYS A 160 -20.47 12.85 30.75
C CYS A 160 -19.59 14.04 31.18
N ASP A 161 -19.34 14.15 32.48
CA ASP A 161 -18.52 15.22 33.09
C ASP A 161 -17.02 15.10 32.76
N GLU A 162 -16.59 13.94 32.23
CA GLU A 162 -15.19 13.65 31.92
C GLU A 162 -14.82 13.92 30.46
N CYS A 163 -15.74 14.32 29.58
CA CYS A 163 -15.36 14.64 28.20
C CYS A 163 -14.74 16.04 28.12
N ASP A 164 -13.42 16.08 27.96
CA ASP A 164 -12.56 17.23 27.76
C ASP A 164 -12.73 17.85 26.35
N GLY A 165 -13.97 18.24 26.02
CA GLY A 165 -14.24 19.18 24.95
C GLY A 165 -13.90 18.68 23.54
N GLY A 166 -14.30 17.46 23.20
CA GLY A 166 -14.51 17.08 21.79
C GLY A 166 -13.65 15.95 21.21
N ASN A 167 -12.77 15.29 21.97
CA ASN A 167 -11.96 14.18 21.44
C ASN A 167 -12.32 12.78 21.94
N ARG A 168 -13.11 12.63 23.01
CA ARG A 168 -13.58 11.31 23.51
C ARG A 168 -15.00 10.94 23.10
N CYS A 169 -15.74 11.85 22.48
CA CYS A 169 -17.10 11.61 21.97
C CYS A 169 -17.14 11.39 20.45
N ARG A 170 -16.01 11.15 19.80
CA ARG A 170 -16.07 10.38 18.55
C ARG A 170 -16.70 9.07 18.95
N GLU A 171 -17.76 8.62 18.27
CA GLU A 171 -17.99 7.19 18.18
C GLU A 171 -16.64 6.63 17.75
N LEU A 172 -15.91 6.02 18.70
CA LEU A 172 -14.88 5.07 18.32
C LEU A 172 -15.62 4.14 17.37
N PRO A 173 -15.06 3.83 16.17
CA PRO A 173 -15.70 2.88 15.27
C PRO A 173 -16.16 1.73 16.13
N ASP A 174 -17.46 1.42 16.08
CA ASP A 174 -18.12 0.51 17.02
C ASP A 174 -17.17 -0.64 17.29
N LEU A 175 -16.58 -0.65 18.50
CA LEU A 175 -15.47 -1.52 18.83
C LEU A 175 -15.90 -2.97 18.59
N GLU A 176 -17.18 -3.25 18.83
CA GLU A 176 -17.80 -4.53 18.56
C GLU A 176 -17.92 -4.79 17.06
N ALA A 177 -18.34 -3.81 16.25
CA ALA A 177 -18.49 -3.98 14.80
C ALA A 177 -17.19 -4.35 14.08
N TYR A 178 -16.09 -3.61 14.30
CA TYR A 178 -14.83 -3.97 13.63
C TYR A 178 -14.23 -5.25 14.20
N GLU A 179 -14.45 -5.55 15.49
CA GLU A 179 -13.96 -6.81 16.07
C GLU A 179 -14.67 -8.01 15.47
N ASN A 180 -15.98 -7.90 15.27
CA ASN A 180 -16.77 -8.91 14.58
C ASN A 180 -16.28 -9.06 13.12
N GLU A 181 -16.07 -7.96 12.39
CA GLU A 181 -15.58 -8.03 11.01
C GLU A 181 -14.14 -8.59 10.93
N ALA A 182 -13.26 -8.23 11.87
CA ALA A 182 -11.92 -8.80 11.98
C ALA A 182 -11.96 -10.31 12.25
N GLN A 183 -12.87 -10.74 13.13
CA GLN A 183 -13.09 -12.14 13.42
C GLN A 183 -13.67 -12.89 12.21
N ASP A 184 -14.62 -12.32 11.48
CA ASP A 184 -15.18 -12.89 10.25
C ASP A 184 -14.09 -13.10 9.18
N ILE A 185 -13.16 -12.14 9.05
CA ILE A 185 -11.99 -12.28 8.16
C ILE A 185 -11.14 -13.48 8.59
N MET A 186 -10.89 -13.65 9.89
CA MET A 186 -10.11 -14.77 10.44
C MET A 186 -10.82 -16.11 10.22
N ASP A 187 -12.10 -16.21 10.55
CA ASP A 187 -12.90 -17.42 10.40
C ASP A 187 -13.01 -17.81 8.92
N GLY A 188 -13.19 -16.82 8.05
CA GLY A 188 -13.13 -17.00 6.60
C GLY A 188 -11.76 -17.53 6.14
N TYR A 189 -10.67 -16.93 6.62
CA TYR A 189 -9.31 -17.36 6.28
C TYR A 189 -9.05 -18.80 6.72
N GLU A 190 -9.38 -19.15 7.97
CA GLU A 190 -9.19 -20.49 8.52
C GLU A 190 -10.07 -21.54 7.82
N SER A 191 -11.35 -21.23 7.56
CA SER A 191 -12.27 -22.14 6.85
C SER A 191 -11.85 -22.45 5.42
N ARG A 192 -11.07 -21.55 4.78
CA ARG A 192 -10.47 -21.76 3.45
C ARG A 192 -9.11 -22.49 3.48
N GLY A 193 -8.73 -23.05 4.63
CA GLY A 193 -7.44 -23.75 4.80
C GLY A 193 -6.27 -22.83 5.15
N GLY A 194 -6.57 -21.65 5.70
CA GLY A 194 -5.60 -20.80 6.37
C GLY A 194 -5.01 -21.44 7.62
N SER A 195 -3.89 -20.90 8.11
CA SER A 195 -3.27 -21.36 9.35
C SER A 195 -4.14 -21.06 10.56
N LEU A 196 -4.29 -22.04 11.44
CA LEU A 196 -5.01 -21.88 12.70
C LEU A 196 -4.20 -21.07 13.71
N THR A 197 -4.90 -20.23 14.47
CA THR A 197 -4.32 -19.46 15.58
C THR A 197 -4.42 -20.20 16.91
N SER A 198 -3.32 -20.27 17.66
CA SER A 198 -3.27 -20.77 19.03
C SER A 198 -2.89 -19.66 20.01
N TYR A 199 -3.75 -19.40 20.99
CA TYR A 199 -3.55 -18.37 22.01
C TYR A 199 -2.73 -18.86 23.22
N GLY A 200 -2.35 -17.93 24.11
CA GLY A 200 -1.59 -18.22 25.33
C GLY A 200 -0.09 -18.45 25.10
N LYS A 201 0.47 -17.97 23.98
CA LYS A 201 1.90 -18.03 23.69
C LYS A 201 2.65 -16.86 24.34
N GLY A 202 3.94 -17.02 24.59
CA GLY A 202 4.77 -15.94 25.16
C GLY A 202 5.07 -14.79 24.18
N ARG A 203 4.84 -14.98 22.88
CA ARG A 203 5.00 -13.97 21.82
C ARG A 203 4.17 -14.32 20.59
N ALA A 204 3.95 -13.34 19.72
CA ALA A 204 3.37 -13.56 18.40
C ALA A 204 4.39 -14.19 17.45
N TYR A 205 3.95 -15.11 16.59
CA TYR A 205 4.73 -15.68 15.49
C TYR A 205 3.88 -16.53 14.55
N TYR A 206 4.30 -16.60 13.30
CA TYR A 206 3.96 -17.68 12.38
C TYR A 206 5.09 -18.72 12.28
N CYS A 207 4.75 -20.01 12.35
CA CYS A 207 5.70 -21.12 12.21
C CYS A 207 5.50 -21.87 10.87
N PRO A 208 6.37 -21.67 9.86
CA PRO A 208 6.24 -22.32 8.56
C PRO A 208 6.30 -23.85 8.60
N ALA A 209 7.08 -24.42 9.53
CA ALA A 209 7.27 -25.87 9.62
C ALA A 209 5.99 -26.60 10.06
N THR A 210 5.20 -25.97 10.93
CA THR A 210 3.97 -26.56 11.47
C THR A 210 2.69 -25.95 10.90
N ASP A 211 2.81 -24.91 10.07
CA ASP A 211 1.70 -24.14 9.51
C ASP A 211 0.71 -23.63 10.59
N LYS A 212 1.26 -23.02 11.65
CA LYS A 212 0.47 -22.53 12.80
C LYS A 212 0.88 -21.12 13.20
N ILE A 213 -0.10 -20.36 13.65
CA ILE A 213 0.10 -19.04 14.25
C ILE A 213 0.03 -19.19 15.77
N GLY A 214 1.03 -18.63 16.47
CA GLY A 214 1.04 -18.50 17.91
C GLY A 214 0.82 -17.06 18.31
N MET A 215 -0.10 -16.81 19.25
CA MET A 215 -0.41 -15.47 19.75
C MET A 215 -0.43 -15.44 21.28
N PRO A 216 0.02 -14.33 21.91
CA PRO A 216 -0.31 -14.05 23.31
C PRO A 216 -1.82 -13.99 23.52
N SER A 217 -2.25 -14.19 24.76
CA SER A 217 -3.68 -14.05 25.08
C SER A 217 -4.15 -12.62 24.78
N PRO A 218 -5.33 -12.41 24.16
CA PRO A 218 -5.77 -11.08 23.74
C PRO A 218 -5.73 -10.01 24.84
N GLY A 219 -6.03 -10.38 26.10
CA GLY A 219 -5.97 -9.48 27.25
C GLY A 219 -4.57 -9.06 27.71
N THR A 220 -3.50 -9.52 27.05
CA THR A 220 -2.11 -9.11 27.33
C THR A 220 -1.65 -7.92 26.48
N PHE A 221 -2.41 -7.57 25.44
CA PHE A 221 -2.14 -6.41 24.58
C PHE A 221 -2.64 -5.12 25.23
N VAL A 222 -2.00 -3.99 24.92
CA VAL A 222 -2.36 -2.69 25.51
C VAL A 222 -3.73 -2.25 25.03
N ASN A 223 -4.09 -2.58 23.80
CA ASN A 223 -5.40 -2.32 23.22
C ASN A 223 -5.75 -3.33 22.11
N ARG A 224 -7.02 -3.33 21.69
CA ARG A 224 -7.57 -4.24 20.68
C ARG A 224 -7.01 -3.99 19.27
N PRO A 225 -6.82 -2.73 18.81
CA PRO A 225 -6.11 -2.46 17.57
C PRO A 225 -4.70 -3.08 17.50
N GLU A 226 -3.92 -3.02 18.58
CA GLU A 226 -2.57 -3.63 18.65
C GLU A 226 -2.64 -5.15 18.53
N PHE A 227 -3.60 -5.78 19.21
CA PHE A 227 -3.88 -7.20 19.07
C PHE A 227 -4.17 -7.59 17.61
N TRP A 228 -5.10 -6.89 16.95
CA TRP A 228 -5.49 -7.20 15.57
C TRP A 228 -4.38 -6.89 14.56
N SER A 229 -3.64 -5.80 14.75
CA SER A 229 -2.45 -5.49 13.94
C SER A 229 -1.43 -6.63 14.01
N THR A 230 -1.17 -7.13 15.22
CA THR A 230 -0.24 -8.24 15.45
C THR A 230 -0.77 -9.55 14.87
N GLN A 231 -2.05 -9.85 15.08
CA GLN A 231 -2.71 -11.03 14.52
C GLN A 231 -2.63 -11.04 12.98
N PHE A 232 -3.00 -9.92 12.34
CA PHE A 232 -2.95 -9.81 10.89
C PHE A 232 -1.54 -9.84 10.34
N HIS A 233 -0.54 -9.34 11.07
CA HIS A 233 0.87 -9.47 10.68
C HIS A 233 1.26 -10.95 10.53
N GLU A 234 0.97 -11.78 11.53
CA GLU A 234 1.28 -13.21 11.48
C GLU A 234 0.43 -13.97 10.45
N VAL A 235 -0.82 -13.55 10.24
CA VAL A 235 -1.68 -14.09 9.18
C VAL A 235 -1.14 -13.76 7.79
N ILE A 236 -0.59 -12.57 7.59
CA ILE A 236 0.03 -12.23 6.31
C ILE A 236 1.26 -13.10 6.09
N HIS A 237 2.14 -13.26 7.09
CA HIS A 237 3.26 -14.20 7.01
C HIS A 237 2.80 -15.59 6.61
N SER A 238 1.74 -16.08 7.25
CA SER A 238 1.24 -17.41 7.01
C SER A 238 0.81 -17.61 5.56
N THR A 239 0.20 -16.62 4.89
CA THR A 239 -0.12 -16.72 3.45
C THR A 239 1.09 -17.03 2.56
N GLY A 240 2.32 -16.80 3.02
CA GLY A 240 3.56 -17.12 2.30
C GLY A 240 3.89 -18.61 2.23
N HIS A 241 3.19 -19.49 2.97
CA HIS A 241 3.45 -20.92 2.98
C HIS A 241 3.40 -21.56 1.59
N LYS A 242 4.15 -22.65 1.42
CA LYS A 242 4.31 -23.36 0.13
C LYS A 242 3.00 -23.82 -0.51
N ASN A 243 1.96 -24.05 0.29
CA ASN A 243 0.62 -24.46 -0.19
C ASN A 243 -0.32 -23.28 -0.48
N ARG A 244 0.15 -22.03 -0.32
CA ARG A 244 -0.64 -20.81 -0.47
C ARG A 244 -0.03 -19.90 -1.54
N LEU A 245 0.58 -18.78 -1.16
CA LEU A 245 1.24 -17.86 -2.09
C LEU A 245 2.72 -18.19 -2.32
N SER A 246 3.25 -19.22 -1.64
CA SER A 246 4.58 -19.79 -1.84
C SER A 246 5.69 -18.71 -1.91
N ARG A 247 5.67 -17.78 -0.96
CA ARG A 247 6.71 -16.76 -0.79
C ARG A 247 7.91 -17.36 -0.05
N ASN A 248 9.05 -16.69 -0.16
CA ASN A 248 10.24 -17.14 0.55
C ASN A 248 10.17 -16.80 2.05
N LEU A 249 9.91 -17.81 2.86
CA LEU A 249 9.85 -17.75 4.33
C LEU A 249 11.10 -18.33 5.00
N GLU A 250 12.00 -18.95 4.25
CA GLU A 250 13.22 -19.59 4.75
C GLU A 250 14.31 -18.53 4.95
N ASN A 251 14.10 -17.64 5.91
CA ASN A 251 15.03 -16.54 6.12
C ASN A 251 15.55 -16.55 7.56
N VAL A 252 16.87 -16.45 7.70
CA VAL A 252 17.52 -16.18 8.99
C VAL A 252 17.22 -14.73 9.36
N PHE A 253 16.90 -14.49 10.63
CA PHE A 253 16.73 -13.14 11.17
C PHE A 253 17.91 -12.25 10.75
N GLY A 254 17.61 -11.15 10.04
CA GLY A 254 18.61 -10.19 9.56
C GLY A 254 19.02 -10.28 8.08
N ASP A 255 18.53 -11.25 7.30
CA ASP A 255 18.90 -11.39 5.87
C ASP A 255 18.10 -10.49 4.90
N HIS A 256 18.56 -10.38 3.65
CA HIS A 256 17.93 -9.60 2.58
C HIS A 256 16.51 -10.09 2.24
N ALA A 257 16.27 -11.40 2.25
CA ALA A 257 14.92 -11.94 2.05
C ALA A 257 14.03 -11.75 3.29
N TYR A 258 14.61 -11.81 4.50
CA TYR A 258 13.91 -11.57 5.77
C TYR A 258 13.20 -10.22 5.77
N SER A 259 13.91 -9.11 5.49
CA SER A 259 13.26 -7.79 5.57
C SER A 259 12.30 -7.48 4.39
N GLU A 260 12.28 -8.27 3.31
CA GLU A 260 11.22 -8.16 2.30
C GLU A 260 9.90 -8.75 2.81
N GLU A 261 9.96 -9.95 3.38
CA GLU A 261 8.77 -10.63 3.91
C GLU A 261 8.19 -9.88 5.12
N GLU A 262 9.02 -9.33 6.00
CA GLU A 262 8.55 -8.45 7.08
C GLU A 262 7.85 -7.20 6.52
N LEU A 263 8.38 -6.59 5.45
CA LEU A 263 7.72 -5.45 4.81
C LEU A 263 6.37 -5.84 4.19
N VAL A 264 6.27 -7.05 3.64
CA VAL A 264 5.01 -7.62 3.12
C VAL A 264 4.00 -7.80 4.25
N ALA A 265 4.43 -8.34 5.40
CA ALA A 265 3.59 -8.54 6.58
C ALA A 265 3.11 -7.22 7.18
N GLU A 266 4.02 -6.26 7.37
CA GLU A 266 3.71 -4.91 7.87
C GLU A 266 2.69 -4.19 6.97
N MET A 267 2.94 -4.14 5.66
CA MET A 267 2.03 -3.51 4.72
C MET A 267 0.70 -4.25 4.66
N GLY A 268 0.71 -5.58 4.65
CA GLY A 268 -0.50 -6.41 4.56
C GLY A 268 -1.39 -6.27 5.80
N SER A 269 -0.79 -6.24 6.99
CA SER A 269 -1.51 -5.99 8.24
C SER A 269 -2.15 -4.59 8.20
N CYS A 270 -1.37 -3.57 7.84
CA CYS A 270 -1.88 -2.20 7.71
C CYS A 270 -3.03 -2.09 6.68
N PHE A 271 -2.97 -2.85 5.60
CA PHE A 271 -3.99 -2.91 4.55
C PHE A 271 -5.29 -3.53 5.06
N LEU A 272 -5.22 -4.63 5.83
CA LEU A 272 -6.39 -5.26 6.45
C LEU A 272 -7.00 -4.36 7.53
N MET A 273 -6.15 -3.79 8.41
CA MET A 273 -6.59 -2.85 9.44
C MET A 273 -7.32 -1.63 8.84
N ALA A 274 -6.85 -1.15 7.69
CA ALA A 274 -7.47 -0.05 6.98
C ALA A 274 -8.79 -0.39 6.30
N ASP A 275 -8.99 -1.64 5.90
CA ASP A 275 -10.28 -2.08 5.36
C ASP A 275 -11.34 -2.05 6.48
N LEU A 276 -10.96 -2.39 7.70
CA LEU A 276 -11.79 -2.38 8.90
C LEU A 276 -11.98 -0.99 9.54
N GLY A 277 -11.35 0.05 8.98
CA GLY A 277 -11.34 1.39 9.56
C GLY A 277 -10.63 1.47 10.93
N ILE A 278 -9.85 0.46 11.31
CA ILE A 278 -9.13 0.42 12.59
C ILE A 278 -7.86 1.26 12.51
N ILE A 279 -7.62 2.05 13.55
CA ILE A 279 -6.49 2.98 13.62
C ILE A 279 -5.64 2.67 14.86
N ASP A 280 -4.59 1.85 14.76
CA ASP A 280 -3.72 1.51 15.91
C ASP A 280 -2.53 2.47 16.07
N ARG A 281 -2.41 3.19 17.21
CA ARG A 281 -1.37 4.22 17.47
C ARG A 281 -0.01 3.63 17.79
N THR A 282 0.09 2.31 17.91
CA THR A 282 1.24 1.68 18.52
C THR A 282 2.40 1.56 17.53
N ILE A 283 3.45 2.36 17.76
CA ILE A 283 4.73 2.24 17.05
C ILE A 283 5.53 1.17 17.79
N VAL A 284 5.48 -0.08 17.32
CA VAL A 284 6.34 -1.12 17.88
C VAL A 284 7.71 -1.05 17.20
N ASN A 285 8.69 -0.54 17.96
CA ASN A 285 10.13 -0.78 17.85
C ASN A 285 10.73 -0.88 16.42
N SER A 286 10.52 0.15 15.61
CA SER A 286 10.79 0.14 14.18
C SER A 286 12.16 0.71 13.74
N ALA A 287 12.97 1.24 14.66
CA ALA A 287 14.24 1.90 14.33
C ALA A 287 15.23 0.98 13.58
N GLY A 288 15.37 -0.28 14.01
CA GLY A 288 16.24 -1.27 13.35
C GLY A 288 15.74 -1.66 11.96
N TYR A 289 14.43 -1.79 11.80
CA TYR A 289 13.79 -2.13 10.52
C TYR A 289 13.85 -0.97 9.52
N ILE A 290 13.63 0.28 9.96
CA ILE A 290 13.74 1.49 9.13
C ILE A 290 15.10 1.54 8.43
N GLN A 291 16.20 1.34 9.17
CA GLN A 291 17.55 1.37 8.58
C GLN A 291 17.73 0.27 7.53
N SER A 292 17.24 -0.94 7.79
CA SER A 292 17.30 -2.06 6.85
C SER A 292 16.49 -1.78 5.58
N TRP A 293 15.29 -1.21 5.70
CA TRP A 293 14.42 -0.86 4.58
C TRP A 293 14.99 0.32 3.78
N LEU A 294 15.50 1.35 4.44
CA LEU A 294 16.15 2.49 3.79
C LEU A 294 17.29 2.04 2.90
N LYS A 295 18.17 1.15 3.40
CA LYS A 295 19.25 0.58 2.61
C LYS A 295 18.71 -0.14 1.37
N LYS A 296 17.72 -1.03 1.53
CA LYS A 296 17.13 -1.78 0.41
C LYS A 296 16.40 -0.91 -0.60
N LEU A 297 15.71 0.14 -0.16
CA LEU A 297 15.03 1.08 -1.05
C LEU A 297 16.01 1.91 -1.88
N LYS A 298 17.16 2.26 -1.29
CA LYS A 298 18.27 2.92 -1.99
C LYS A 298 18.90 1.99 -3.03
N ASP A 299 19.08 0.70 -2.69
CA ASP A 299 19.68 -0.30 -3.57
C ASP A 299 18.73 -0.78 -4.70
N ASN A 300 17.44 -0.95 -4.41
CA ASN A 300 16.45 -1.46 -5.35
C ASN A 300 15.14 -0.65 -5.30
N ARG A 301 14.96 0.25 -6.28
CA ARG A 301 13.75 1.09 -6.41
C ARG A 301 12.46 0.33 -6.75
N LYS A 302 12.53 -0.96 -7.07
CA LYS A 302 11.33 -1.80 -7.29
C LYS A 302 10.90 -2.53 -6.02
N PHE A 303 11.75 -2.56 -4.99
CA PHE A 303 11.53 -3.29 -3.74
C PHE A 303 10.18 -2.92 -3.10
N LEU A 304 9.92 -1.62 -2.92
CA LEU A 304 8.68 -1.12 -2.34
C LEU A 304 7.44 -1.57 -3.13
N MET A 305 7.54 -1.49 -4.47
CA MET A 305 6.45 -1.83 -5.37
C MET A 305 6.10 -3.32 -5.30
N GLN A 306 7.15 -4.15 -5.26
CA GLN A 306 7.03 -5.59 -5.16
C GLN A 306 6.45 -6.00 -3.80
N ALA A 307 6.93 -5.40 -2.71
CA ALA A 307 6.40 -5.63 -1.36
C ALA A 307 4.91 -5.25 -1.29
N ALA A 308 4.53 -4.05 -1.72
CA ALA A 308 3.15 -3.60 -1.71
C ALA A 308 2.22 -4.48 -2.56
N GLN A 309 2.69 -4.98 -3.72
CA GLN A 309 1.92 -5.90 -4.54
C GLN A 309 1.77 -7.29 -3.89
N ARG A 310 2.81 -7.79 -3.22
CA ARG A 310 2.77 -9.07 -2.50
C ARG A 310 1.87 -8.97 -1.26
N ALA A 311 1.94 -7.86 -0.53
CA ALA A 311 1.07 -7.55 0.60
C ALA A 311 -0.40 -7.56 0.17
N GLU A 312 -0.73 -6.84 -0.91
CA GLU A 312 -2.10 -6.78 -1.42
C GLU A 312 -2.64 -8.17 -1.84
N LYS A 313 -1.79 -9.00 -2.48
CA LYS A 313 -2.15 -10.39 -2.81
C LYS A 313 -2.36 -11.26 -1.57
N ALA A 314 -1.59 -11.02 -0.50
CA ALA A 314 -1.79 -11.69 0.77
C ALA A 314 -3.13 -11.27 1.39
N CYS A 315 -3.47 -9.98 1.41
CA CYS A 315 -4.78 -9.50 1.86
C CYS A 315 -5.93 -10.10 1.04
N ASP A 316 -5.79 -10.24 -0.28
CA ASP A 316 -6.77 -10.93 -1.12
C ASP A 316 -6.96 -12.38 -0.75
N TYR A 317 -5.86 -13.09 -0.53
CA TYR A 317 -5.90 -14.48 -0.08
C TYR A 317 -6.61 -14.59 1.27
N VAL A 318 -6.29 -13.71 2.22
CA VAL A 318 -6.91 -13.65 3.55
C VAL A 318 -8.42 -13.41 3.43
N ARG A 319 -8.85 -12.45 2.61
CA ARG A 319 -10.27 -12.12 2.40
C ARG A 319 -11.03 -13.12 1.49
N GLY A 320 -10.32 -14.00 0.80
CA GLY A 320 -10.92 -14.92 -0.18
C GLY A 320 -11.35 -14.23 -1.48
N GLU A 321 -10.75 -13.09 -1.81
CA GLU A 321 -11.08 -12.29 -3.00
C GLU A 321 -10.25 -12.72 -4.21
N SER A 322 -10.89 -12.79 -5.39
CA SER A 322 -10.19 -12.92 -6.68
C SER A 322 -10.32 -11.62 -7.47
N TYR A 323 -9.19 -10.93 -7.70
CA TYR A 323 -9.21 -9.64 -8.39
C TYR A 323 -9.24 -9.77 -9.92
N ASN A 324 -10.16 -9.04 -10.56
CA ASN A 324 -10.30 -8.98 -12.01
C ASN A 324 -9.91 -7.56 -12.50
N ASP A 325 -8.77 -7.43 -13.19
CA ASP A 325 -8.13 -6.17 -13.61
C ASP A 325 -8.94 -5.27 -14.58
N LYS A 326 -10.17 -5.63 -14.97
CA LYS A 326 -10.79 -5.13 -16.21
C LYS A 326 -11.57 -3.81 -16.13
N GLN A 327 -11.55 -3.07 -15.01
CA GLN A 327 -12.42 -1.90 -14.88
C GLN A 327 -11.74 -0.72 -14.17
N THR A 328 -10.99 0.05 -14.95
CA THR A 328 -10.69 1.47 -14.70
C THR A 328 -11.16 2.31 -15.88
#